data_AF-A0A2E6A993-F1
#
_entry.id   AF-A0A2E6A993-F1
#
_cell.length_a   1.000
_cell.length_b   1.000
_cell.length_c   1.000
_cell.angle_alpha   90.00
_cell.angle_beta   90.00
_cell.angle_gamma   90.00
#
_symmetry.space_group_name_H-M   'P 1'
#
loop_
_entity.id
_entity.type
_entity.pdbx_description
1 polymer ?
#
loop_
_entity_poly.entity_id
_entity_poly.type
_entity_poly.pdbx_seq_one_letter_code
_entity_poly.pdbx_strand_id
1 'polypeptide(L)'
;MEWATPREFFRKLDSQFNFTLDPCAKSHNALCSKYFTPDDDGLIQDWSGNKVFVNPPYGRGIGNWVKKAYEEGCKDDTTVVMLIPARTDTKYWHDYAMKAEEIRLIKGRLKFGGGKNSAPFPSAVVVFDGPEGDPVENPPKLAVM
;
A
#
# COMPACT_ATOMS: atom_id res chain seq x y z
N MET A 1 5.61 -1.76 17.35
CA MET A 1 6.78 -1.24 16.63
C MET A 1 6.25 -0.49 15.43
N GLU A 2 6.58 0.79 15.28
CA GLU A 2 6.09 1.61 14.17
C GLU A 2 6.92 1.34 12.91
N TRP A 3 6.26 0.96 11.83
CA TRP A 3 6.89 0.68 10.54
C TRP A 3 6.86 1.92 9.64
N ALA A 4 7.40 3.05 10.12
CA ALA A 4 7.42 4.28 9.32
C ALA A 4 8.17 4.09 8.00
N THR A 5 7.57 4.53 6.89
CA THR A 5 8.09 4.35 5.53
C THR A 5 9.47 5.01 5.39
N PRO A 6 10.48 4.34 4.80
CA PRO A 6 11.73 5.01 4.45
C PRO A 6 11.46 6.15 3.47
N ARG A 7 11.88 7.39 3.81
CA ARG A 7 11.54 8.59 3.01
C ARG A 7 11.99 8.49 1.54
N GLU A 8 13.18 7.95 1.28
CA GLU A 8 13.69 7.76 -0.08
C GLU A 8 12.87 6.73 -0.87
N PHE A 9 12.38 5.69 -0.19
CA PHE A 9 11.51 4.69 -0.82
C PHE A 9 10.17 5.32 -1.22
N PHE A 10 9.57 6.11 -0.32
CA PHE A 10 8.36 6.88 -0.63
C PHE A 10 8.60 7.83 -1.81
N ARG A 11 9.67 8.64 -1.80
CA ARG A 11 9.98 9.59 -2.89
C ARG A 11 10.11 8.93 -4.26
N LYS A 12 10.70 7.73 -4.33
CA LYS A 12 10.83 6.97 -5.59
C LYS A 12 9.45 6.57 -6.15
N LEU A 13 8.51 6.22 -5.29
CA LEU A 13 7.14 5.91 -5.70
C LEU A 13 6.37 7.19 -6.02
N ASP A 14 6.52 8.22 -5.19
CA ASP A 14 5.84 9.50 -5.34
C ASP A 14 6.22 10.21 -6.65
N SER A 15 7.47 10.10 -7.11
CA SER A 15 7.87 10.62 -8.42
C SER A 15 7.19 9.95 -9.61
N GLN A 16 6.55 8.78 -9.41
CA GLN A 16 5.84 8.04 -10.45
C GLN A 16 4.33 8.26 -10.33
N PHE A 17 3.80 8.16 -9.11
CA PHE A 17 2.37 8.20 -8.89
C PHE A 17 1.87 9.61 -8.56
N ASN A 18 2.67 10.48 -7.94
CA ASN A 18 2.30 11.81 -7.44
C ASN A 18 1.18 11.72 -6.39
N PHE A 19 1.49 11.16 -5.23
CA PHE A 19 0.51 10.85 -4.20
C PHE A 19 -0.13 12.11 -3.62
N THR A 20 -1.44 12.02 -3.38
CA THR A 20 -2.25 13.09 -2.79
C THR A 20 -2.78 12.74 -1.41
N LEU A 21 -2.85 11.44 -1.06
CA LEU A 21 -3.43 10.96 0.20
C LEU A 21 -2.56 9.92 0.91
N ASP A 22 -2.38 10.07 2.22
CA ASP A 22 -1.79 9.09 3.14
C ASP A 22 -2.80 8.71 4.25
N PRO A 23 -3.52 7.59 4.14
CA PRO A 23 -4.58 7.22 5.09
C PRO A 23 -4.04 6.50 6.34
N CYS A 24 -2.71 6.31 6.45
CA CYS A 24 -2.07 5.57 7.54
C CYS A 24 -1.08 6.44 8.34
N ALA A 25 -1.29 7.75 8.31
CA ALA A 25 -0.38 8.72 8.88
C ALA A 25 -0.60 8.94 10.38
N LYS A 26 0.34 9.67 10.97
CA LYS A 26 0.20 10.46 12.18
C LYS A 26 0.53 11.89 11.83
N SER A 27 0.07 12.84 12.64
CA SER A 27 0.30 14.28 12.44
C SER A 27 1.76 14.67 12.22
N HIS A 28 2.72 13.93 12.79
CA HIS A 28 4.15 14.23 12.68
C HIS A 28 4.91 13.45 11.59
N ASN A 29 4.28 12.47 10.93
CA ASN A 29 4.95 11.60 9.95
C ASN A 29 4.20 11.46 8.61
N ALA A 30 3.13 12.22 8.41
CA ALA A 30 2.37 12.23 7.17
C ALA A 30 3.27 12.43 5.95
N LEU A 31 3.03 11.61 4.92
CA LEU A 31 3.79 11.64 3.67
C LEU A 31 3.11 12.48 2.58
N CYS A 32 1.82 12.76 2.72
CA CYS A 32 1.01 13.57 1.81
C CYS A 32 0.39 14.76 2.55
N SER A 33 -0.05 15.77 1.79
CA SER A 33 -0.73 16.95 2.34
C SER A 33 -2.12 16.60 2.90
N LYS A 34 -2.87 15.73 2.22
CA LYS A 34 -4.08 15.09 2.76
C LYS A 34 -3.67 13.80 3.45
N TYR A 35 -4.09 13.62 4.70
CA TYR A 35 -3.79 12.42 5.45
C TYR A 35 -4.86 12.17 6.51
N PHE A 36 -4.92 10.92 6.98
CA PHE A 36 -5.76 10.52 8.11
C PHE A 36 -4.89 10.03 9.26
N THR A 37 -5.31 10.35 10.47
CA THR A 37 -4.72 9.88 11.71
C THR A 37 -5.49 8.68 12.25
N PRO A 38 -4.98 7.98 13.28
CA PRO A 38 -5.74 6.93 13.95
C PRO A 38 -7.10 7.40 14.49
N ASP A 39 -7.23 8.68 14.85
CA ASP A 39 -8.48 9.26 15.35
C ASP A 39 -9.52 9.47 14.24
N ASP A 40 -9.06 9.66 13.00
CA ASP A 40 -9.93 9.80 11.81
C ASP A 40 -10.40 8.43 11.27
N ASP A 41 -9.70 7.34 11.64
CA ASP A 41 -9.86 5.99 11.10
C ASP A 41 -9.87 5.96 9.56
N GLY A 42 -8.69 5.86 8.95
CA GLY A 42 -8.54 5.81 7.50
C GLY A 42 -9.32 4.69 6.79
N LEU A 43 -9.77 3.64 7.49
CA LEU A 43 -10.58 2.57 6.88
C LEU A 43 -12.01 2.99 6.57
N ILE A 44 -12.57 3.97 7.29
CA ILE A 44 -13.96 4.42 7.07
C ILE A 44 -14.05 5.65 6.17
N GLN A 45 -12.91 6.26 5.85
CA GLN A 45 -12.85 7.46 5.01
C GLN A 45 -12.96 7.12 3.52
N ASP A 46 -13.50 8.04 2.72
CA ASP A 46 -13.53 7.93 1.27
C ASP A 46 -12.20 8.37 0.65
N TRP A 47 -11.64 7.52 -0.23
CA TRP A 47 -10.37 7.80 -0.91
C TRP A 47 -10.58 8.19 -2.39
N SER A 48 -11.83 8.23 -2.87
CA SER A 48 -12.17 8.51 -4.26
C SER A 48 -11.50 9.77 -4.81
N GLY A 49 -11.05 9.71 -6.07
CA GLY A 49 -10.38 10.81 -6.79
C GLY A 49 -8.97 11.13 -6.28
N ASN A 50 -8.34 10.25 -5.51
CA ASN A 50 -7.00 10.45 -4.97
C ASN A 50 -5.99 9.43 -5.49
N LYS A 51 -4.72 9.81 -5.43
CA LYS A 51 -3.58 8.91 -5.59
C LYS A 51 -3.04 8.59 -4.21
N VAL A 52 -3.34 7.39 -3.73
CA VAL A 52 -3.25 7.02 -2.32
C VAL A 52 -2.00 6.20 -2.08
N PHE A 53 -1.16 6.62 -1.14
CA PHE A 53 -0.05 5.80 -0.64
C PHE A 53 -0.44 5.18 0.69
N VAL A 54 -0.42 3.85 0.80
CA VAL A 54 -0.86 3.12 2.00
C VAL A 54 0.30 2.31 2.57
N ASN A 55 0.74 2.67 3.77
CA ASN A 55 1.63 1.83 4.58
C ASN A 55 0.92 1.49 5.91
N PRO A 56 0.07 0.45 5.92
CA PRO A 56 -0.85 0.21 7.02
C PRO A 56 -0.14 -0.31 8.26
N PRO A 57 -0.76 -0.22 9.45
CA PRO A 57 -0.29 -0.96 10.62
C PRO A 57 -0.18 -2.47 10.31
N TYR A 58 1.02 -3.01 10.41
CA TYR A 58 1.24 -4.44 10.15
C TYR A 58 0.73 -5.31 11.31
N GLY A 59 0.13 -6.45 10.96
CA GLY A 59 -0.34 -7.45 11.92
C GLY A 59 -1.81 -7.78 11.74
N ARG A 60 -2.52 -7.96 12.86
CA ARG A 60 -3.94 -8.32 12.87
C ARG A 60 -4.75 -7.15 12.30
N GLY A 61 -5.38 -7.36 11.14
CA GLY A 61 -6.18 -6.35 10.45
C GLY A 61 -5.61 -5.84 9.13
N ILE A 62 -4.38 -6.22 8.75
CA ILE A 62 -3.81 -5.81 7.44
C ILE A 62 -4.70 -6.21 6.26
N GLY A 63 -5.42 -7.33 6.36
CA GLY A 63 -6.37 -7.75 5.33
C GLY A 63 -7.52 -6.77 5.09
N ASN A 64 -7.95 -6.02 6.12
CA ASN A 64 -8.99 -4.98 5.96
C ASN A 64 -8.46 -3.81 5.13
N TRP A 65 -7.19 -3.45 5.31
CA TRP A 65 -6.52 -2.42 4.52
C TRP A 65 -6.33 -2.85 3.07
N VAL A 66 -5.94 -4.10 2.82
CA VAL A 66 -5.78 -4.62 1.45
C VAL A 66 -7.14 -4.72 0.74
N LYS A 67 -8.18 -5.19 1.44
CA LYS A 67 -9.56 -5.18 0.93
C LYS A 67 -10.00 -3.77 0.55
N LYS A 68 -9.84 -2.80 1.44
CA LYS A 68 -10.21 -1.41 1.18
C LYS A 68 -9.41 -0.82 0.03
N ALA A 69 -8.10 -1.05 -0.02
CA ALA A 69 -7.26 -0.56 -1.10
C ALA A 69 -7.71 -1.08 -2.48
N TYR A 70 -8.10 -2.35 -2.55
CA TYR A 70 -8.71 -2.92 -3.75
C TYR A 70 -10.04 -2.23 -4.08
N GLU A 71 -10.97 -2.13 -3.12
CA GLU A 71 -12.29 -1.50 -3.33
C GLU A 71 -12.18 -0.03 -3.77
N GLU A 72 -11.25 0.73 -3.18
CA GLU A 72 -11.00 2.13 -3.53
C GLU A 72 -10.30 2.27 -4.87
N GLY A 73 -9.33 1.38 -5.19
CA GLY A 73 -8.64 1.37 -6.49
C GLY A 73 -9.52 0.95 -7.67
N CYS A 74 -10.71 0.41 -7.40
CA CYS A 74 -11.75 0.16 -8.41
C CYS A 74 -12.68 1.35 -8.67
N LYS A 75 -12.53 2.45 -7.93
CA LYS A 75 -13.29 3.68 -8.18
C LYS A 75 -12.63 4.52 -9.27
N ASP A 76 -13.45 5.31 -9.96
CA ASP A 76 -12.98 6.25 -10.98
C ASP A 76 -11.91 7.20 -10.42
N ASP A 77 -10.91 7.52 -11.25
CA ASP A 77 -9.82 8.44 -10.95
C ASP A 77 -9.09 8.17 -9.61
N THR A 78 -9.07 6.92 -9.17
CA THR A 78 -8.49 6.52 -7.89
C THR A 78 -7.41 5.45 -8.07
N THR A 79 -6.18 5.80 -7.70
CA THR A 79 -5.05 4.87 -7.72
C THR A 79 -4.59 4.61 -6.29
N VAL A 80 -4.48 3.34 -5.89
CA VAL A 80 -4.02 2.97 -4.55
C VAL A 80 -2.74 2.17 -4.63
N VAL A 81 -1.67 2.67 -4.00
CA VAL A 81 -0.35 2.04 -3.94
C VAL A 81 -0.04 1.65 -2.51
N MET A 82 -0.01 0.35 -2.23
CA MET A 82 0.28 -0.18 -0.91
C MET A 82 1.72 -0.64 -0.76
N LEU A 83 2.34 -0.39 0.39
CA LEU A 83 3.55 -1.07 0.86
C LEU A 83 3.17 -2.08 1.95
N ILE A 84 3.32 -3.37 1.67
CA ILE A 84 2.94 -4.44 2.60
C ILE A 84 3.99 -5.56 2.65
N PRO A 85 3.99 -6.42 3.69
CA PRO A 85 4.76 -7.65 3.69
C PRO A 85 4.35 -8.57 2.53
N ALA A 86 5.33 -9.10 1.78
CA ALA A 86 5.09 -10.04 0.69
C ALA A 86 4.79 -11.44 1.26
N ARG A 87 3.56 -11.64 1.73
CA ARG A 87 3.06 -12.89 2.34
C ARG A 87 2.07 -13.55 1.38
N THR A 88 2.62 -14.18 0.35
CA THR A 88 1.88 -14.77 -0.77
C THR A 88 1.00 -15.96 -0.36
N ASP A 89 1.13 -16.45 0.87
CA ASP A 89 0.38 -17.56 1.46
C ASP A 89 -0.90 -17.11 2.21
N THR A 90 -1.07 -15.80 2.41
CA THR A 90 -2.16 -15.27 3.25
C THR A 90 -3.46 -15.09 2.47
N LYS A 91 -4.60 -15.21 3.16
CA LYS A 91 -5.92 -15.03 2.57
C LYS A 91 -6.08 -13.67 1.86
N TYR A 92 -5.67 -12.56 2.50
CA TYR A 92 -5.79 -11.24 1.88
C TYR A 92 -4.97 -11.10 0.59
N TRP A 93 -3.87 -11.87 0.48
CA TRP A 93 -3.05 -11.85 -0.72
C TRP A 93 -3.81 -12.45 -1.89
N HIS A 94 -4.37 -13.65 -1.70
CA HIS A 94 -5.13 -14.33 -2.73
C HIS A 94 -6.47 -13.66 -3.05
N ASP A 95 -7.19 -13.18 -2.03
CA ASP A 95 -8.51 -12.58 -2.21
C ASP A 95 -8.45 -11.20 -2.91
N TYR A 96 -7.37 -10.43 -2.68
CA TYR A 96 -7.29 -9.02 -3.09
C TYR A 96 -5.97 -8.66 -3.78
N ALA A 97 -4.81 -8.93 -3.19
CA ALA A 97 -3.54 -8.50 -3.79
C ALA A 97 -3.30 -9.12 -5.18
N MET A 98 -3.74 -10.36 -5.40
CA MET A 98 -3.68 -11.03 -6.71
C MET A 98 -4.63 -10.43 -7.76
N LYS A 99 -5.50 -9.50 -7.39
CA LYS A 99 -6.37 -8.74 -8.29
C LYS A 99 -5.82 -7.36 -8.65
N ALA A 100 -4.62 -7.04 -8.17
CA ALA A 100 -3.95 -5.78 -8.45
C ALA A 100 -3.57 -5.66 -9.93
N GLU A 101 -3.44 -4.42 -10.42
CA GLU A 101 -2.91 -4.14 -11.75
C GLU A 101 -1.41 -4.48 -11.82
N GLU A 102 -0.67 -4.17 -10.75
CA GLU A 102 0.77 -4.41 -10.66
C GLU A 102 1.20 -4.82 -9.24
N ILE A 103 2.14 -5.77 -9.15
CA ILE A 103 2.88 -6.09 -7.94
C ILE A 103 4.38 -5.91 -8.20
N ARG A 104 5.03 -5.04 -7.41
CA ARG A 104 6.48 -4.84 -7.45
C ARG A 104 7.14 -5.53 -6.28
N LEU A 105 7.95 -6.54 -6.56
CA LEU A 105 8.73 -7.26 -5.56
C LEU A 105 10.02 -6.49 -5.26
N ILE A 106 10.23 -6.17 -3.98
CA ILE A 106 11.39 -5.37 -3.57
C ILE A 106 12.60 -6.26 -3.40
N LYS A 107 13.71 -5.92 -4.08
CA LYS A 107 14.97 -6.66 -3.92
C LYS A 107 15.58 -6.34 -2.56
N GLY A 108 15.68 -7.35 -1.69
CA GLY A 108 16.25 -7.21 -0.35
C GLY A 108 15.21 -6.93 0.73
N ARG A 109 15.56 -6.13 1.73
CA ARG A 109 14.73 -5.86 2.92
C ARG A 109 14.84 -4.40 3.32
N LEU A 110 13.69 -3.72 3.42
CA LEU A 110 13.62 -2.32 3.82
C LEU A 110 14.01 -2.11 5.29
N LYS A 111 14.54 -0.93 5.61
CA LYS A 111 14.77 -0.46 6.98
C LYS A 111 13.75 0.61 7.34
N PHE A 112 12.70 0.22 8.06
CA PHE A 112 11.64 1.15 8.47
C PHE A 112 12.07 1.98 9.69
N GLY A 113 11.54 3.20 9.81
CA GLY A 113 11.68 4.05 11.01
C GLY A 113 13.13 4.36 11.44
N GLY A 114 14.10 4.30 10.53
CA GLY A 114 15.52 4.50 10.85
C GLY A 114 16.16 3.36 11.66
N GLY A 115 15.52 2.19 11.72
CA GLY A 115 16.06 1.02 12.42
C GLY A 115 17.43 0.59 11.87
N LYS A 116 18.31 0.12 12.77
CA LYS A 116 19.65 -0.37 12.38
C LYS A 116 19.58 -1.59 11.46
N ASN A 117 18.61 -2.47 11.75
CA ASN A 117 18.39 -3.73 11.05
C ASN A 117 17.27 -3.60 10.02
N SER A 118 17.37 -4.39 8.96
CA SER A 118 16.28 -4.53 8.00
C SER A 118 15.10 -5.29 8.60
N ALA A 119 13.90 -5.06 8.04
CA ALA A 119 12.71 -5.80 8.41
C ALA A 119 12.94 -7.33 8.24
N PRO A 120 12.44 -8.16 9.18
CA PRO A 120 12.62 -9.61 9.12
C PRO A 120 11.69 -10.28 8.07
N PHE A 121 11.03 -9.52 7.22
CA PHE A 121 10.07 -9.99 6.23
C PHE A 121 10.31 -9.32 4.86
N PRO A 122 10.01 -10.01 3.75
CA PRO A 122 10.00 -9.40 2.43
C PRO A 122 8.88 -8.35 2.33
N SER A 123 9.05 -7.38 1.45
CA SER A 123 8.04 -6.35 1.17
C SER A 123 7.69 -6.34 -0.32
N ALA A 124 6.47 -5.96 -0.62
CA ALA A 124 5.99 -5.73 -1.97
C ALA A 124 5.24 -4.39 -2.03
N VAL A 125 5.27 -3.79 -3.22
CA VAL A 125 4.35 -2.71 -3.59
C VAL A 125 3.20 -3.34 -4.37
N VAL A 126 1.97 -3.04 -3.99
CA VAL A 126 0.75 -3.51 -4.66
C VAL A 126 0.00 -2.30 -5.19
N VAL A 127 -0.30 -2.28 -6.49
CA VAL A 127 -0.94 -1.16 -7.19
C VAL A 127 -2.33 -1.58 -7.65
N PHE A 128 -3.36 -0.92 -7.13
CA PHE A 128 -4.74 -1.02 -7.59
C PHE A 128 -5.06 0.24 -8.38
N ASP A 129 -5.42 0.09 -9.66
CA ASP A 129 -5.63 1.20 -10.59
C ASP A 129 -6.51 0.76 -11.76
N GLY A 130 -7.80 0.53 -11.51
CA GLY A 130 -8.71 0.08 -12.57
C GLY A 130 -9.82 -0.87 -12.09
N PRO A 131 -10.58 -1.43 -13.04
CA PRO A 131 -11.78 -2.22 -12.72
C PRO A 131 -11.44 -3.47 -11.91
N GLU A 132 -12.46 -4.13 -11.39
CA GLU A 132 -12.30 -5.38 -10.64
C GLU A 132 -11.46 -6.41 -11.44
N GLY A 133 -10.31 -6.80 -10.89
CA GLY A 133 -9.42 -7.78 -11.50
C GLY A 133 -9.83 -9.24 -11.25
N ASP A 134 -9.54 -10.10 -12.22
CA ASP A 134 -9.59 -11.56 -12.10
C ASP A 134 -8.14 -12.11 -12.08
N PRO A 135 -7.70 -12.77 -11.01
CA PRO A 135 -6.30 -13.19 -10.85
C PRO A 135 -5.88 -14.33 -11.80
N VAL A 136 -6.82 -14.98 -12.48
CA VAL A 136 -6.59 -16.07 -13.43
C VAL A 136 -6.56 -15.55 -14.85
N GLU A 137 -7.58 -14.78 -15.23
CA GLU A 137 -7.72 -14.24 -16.59
C GLU A 137 -6.81 -13.02 -16.83
N ASN A 138 -6.66 -12.16 -15.80
CA ASN A 138 -5.88 -10.92 -15.86
C ASN A 138 -4.97 -10.80 -14.62
N PRO A 139 -3.94 -11.66 -14.50
CA PRO A 139 -3.05 -11.63 -13.35
C PRO A 139 -2.25 -10.31 -13.27
N PRO A 140 -1.79 -9.91 -12.07
CA PRO A 140 -1.02 -8.69 -11.90
C PRO A 140 0.28 -8.71 -12.70
N LYS A 141 0.64 -7.58 -13.29
CA LYS A 141 1.99 -7.39 -13.85
C LYS A 141 3.02 -7.49 -12.73
N LEU A 142 4.10 -8.25 -12.95
CA LEU A 142 5.19 -8.38 -11.99
C LEU A 142 6.39 -7.52 -12.39
N ALA A 143 6.86 -6.72 -11.45
CA ALA A 143 8.07 -5.92 -11.60
C ALA A 143 9.01 -6.08 -10.40
N VAL A 144 10.27 -5.67 -10.57
CA VAL A 144 11.27 -5.63 -9.49
C VAL A 144 11.56 -4.18 -9.13
N MET A 145 11.67 -3.89 -7.83
CA MET A 145 11.97 -2.54 -7.31
C MET A 145 13.25 -2.48 -6.48
#